data_AF-A0A2V5DH99-F1
#
_entry.id   AF-A0A2V5DH99-F1
#
_cell.length_a   1.000
_cell.length_b   1.000
_cell.length_c   1.000
_cell.angle_alpha   90.00
_cell.angle_beta   90.00
_cell.angle_gamma   90.00
#
_symmetry.space_group_name_H-M   'P 1'
#
loop_
_entity.id
_entity.type
_entity.pdbx_description
1 polymer ?
#
loop_
_entity_poly.entity_id
_entity_poly.type
_entity_poly.pdbx_seq_one_letter_code
_entity_poly.pdbx_strand_id
1 'polypeptide(L)'
;MSNFDFQLAYTIKPHTARDDADAAQARVHLRENLGLGTVEHIETTLLGTVELKGSTLAERKREAEKLIHEYIHNALKQLRVLSTVKFYGCLMVNGLGPAIRFDILPK
;
A
#
# COMPACT_ATOMS: atom_id res chain seq x y z
N MET A 1 16.76 -14.35 5.94
CA MET A 1 15.90 -13.22 5.53
C MET A 1 16.29 -12.88 4.11
N SER A 2 15.32 -12.52 3.27
CA SER A 2 15.59 -12.24 1.85
C SER A 2 14.80 -11.02 1.42
N ASN A 3 15.44 -10.13 0.67
CA ASN A 3 14.83 -8.92 0.12
C ASN A 3 14.17 -9.23 -1.21
N PHE A 4 12.96 -8.72 -1.37
CA PHE A 4 12.17 -8.86 -2.60
C PHE A 4 11.73 -7.48 -3.07
N ASP A 5 11.94 -7.20 -4.35
CA ASP A 5 11.35 -6.03 -4.99
C ASP A 5 9.84 -6.19 -5.06
N PHE A 6 9.12 -5.09 -4.86
CA PHE A 6 7.68 -5.06 -5.00
C PHE A 6 7.20 -3.84 -5.80
N GLN A 7 6.02 -4.01 -6.38
CA GLN A 7 5.22 -2.94 -6.97
C GLN A 7 3.83 -2.98 -6.33
N LEU A 8 3.38 -1.85 -5.80
CA LEU A 8 2.04 -1.66 -5.26
C LEU A 8 1.28 -0.67 -6.16
N ALA A 9 0.33 -1.18 -6.93
CA ALA A 9 -0.68 -0.32 -7.55
C ALA A 9 -1.81 -0.09 -6.56
N TYR A 10 -2.29 1.15 -6.43
CA TYR A 10 -3.32 1.48 -5.45
C TYR A 10 -4.38 2.46 -5.94
N THR A 11 -5.44 2.64 -5.18
CA THR A 11 -6.40 3.72 -5.38
C THR A 11 -6.94 4.13 -4.02
N ILE A 12 -7.08 5.44 -3.82
CA ILE A 12 -7.74 6.01 -2.65
C ILE A 12 -9.02 6.69 -3.11
N LYS A 13 -10.13 6.33 -2.46
CA LYS A 13 -11.44 6.94 -2.66
C LYS A 13 -11.93 7.56 -1.36
N PRO A 14 -12.68 8.67 -1.42
CA PRO A 14 -13.33 9.18 -0.22
C PRO A 14 -14.42 8.22 0.27
N HIS A 15 -14.69 8.22 1.58
CA HIS A 15 -15.78 7.42 2.16
C HIS A 15 -17.15 8.00 1.75
N THR A 16 -17.27 9.32 1.83
CA THR A 16 -18.40 10.14 1.36
C THR A 16 -17.92 11.32 0.53
N ALA A 17 -18.81 12.01 -0.20
CA ALA A 17 -18.42 13.19 -1.00
C ALA A 17 -17.77 14.34 -0.20
N ARG A 18 -17.96 14.38 1.13
CA ARG A 18 -17.35 15.39 2.01
C ARG A 18 -15.87 15.12 2.28
N ASP A 19 -15.40 13.89 2.03
CA ASP A 19 -14.06 13.42 2.37
C ASP A 19 -13.08 13.53 1.18
N ASP A 20 -13.45 14.21 0.10
CA ASP A 20 -12.64 14.26 -1.13
C ASP A 20 -11.28 14.93 -0.90
N ALA A 21 -11.24 15.96 -0.04
CA ALA A 21 -10.00 16.62 0.36
C ALA A 21 -9.04 15.66 1.08
N ASP A 22 -9.56 14.83 1.99
CA ASP A 22 -8.79 13.82 2.72
C ASP A 22 -8.23 12.75 1.77
N ALA A 23 -9.05 12.30 0.80
CA ALA A 23 -8.61 11.36 -0.22
C ALA A 23 -7.52 11.95 -1.13
N ALA A 24 -7.65 13.23 -1.50
CA ALA A 24 -6.63 13.94 -2.28
C ALA A 24 -5.32 14.08 -1.49
N GLN A 25 -5.38 14.49 -0.22
CA GLN A 25 -4.21 14.62 0.64
C GLN A 25 -3.50 13.26 0.84
N ALA A 26 -4.28 12.20 1.05
CA ALA A 26 -3.74 10.85 1.21
C ALA A 26 -2.97 10.39 -0.04
N ARG A 27 -3.50 10.63 -1.25
CA ARG A 27 -2.83 10.30 -2.51
C ARG A 27 -1.48 11.01 -2.63
N VAL A 28 -1.45 12.31 -2.36
CA VAL A 28 -0.21 13.11 -2.39
C VAL A 28 0.81 12.60 -1.38
N HIS A 29 0.37 12.32 -0.16
CA HIS A 29 1.27 11.86 0.90
C HIS A 29 1.89 10.49 0.62
N LEU A 30 1.09 9.51 0.15
CA LEU A 30 1.64 8.19 -0.20
C LEU A 30 2.65 8.29 -1.35
N ARG A 31 2.41 9.19 -2.31
CA ARG A 31 3.31 9.44 -3.44
C ARG A 31 4.65 10.05 -3.00
N GLU A 32 4.60 11.07 -2.16
CA GLU A 32 5.78 11.94 -1.93
C GLU A 32 6.56 11.58 -0.68
N ASN A 33 5.93 10.97 0.33
CA ASN A 33 6.49 10.90 1.69
C ASN A 33 6.79 9.48 2.20
N LEU A 34 6.48 8.44 1.44
CA LEU A 34 6.76 7.06 1.88
C LEU A 34 8.20 6.58 1.60
N GLY A 35 9.07 7.40 1.00
CA GLY A 35 10.42 6.96 0.64
C GLY A 35 10.45 5.76 -0.31
N LEU A 36 9.31 5.46 -0.95
CA LEU A 36 9.13 4.45 -1.98
C LEU A 36 9.36 5.13 -3.33
N GLY A 37 10.02 4.43 -4.26
CA GLY A 37 10.17 4.91 -5.62
C GLY A 37 8.80 5.01 -6.28
N THR A 38 8.55 6.07 -7.04
CA THR A 38 7.39 6.12 -7.92
C THR A 38 7.85 5.81 -9.33
N VAL A 39 7.00 5.20 -10.15
CA VAL A 39 7.24 5.18 -11.60
C VAL A 39 6.93 6.57 -12.10
N GLU A 40 7.89 7.26 -12.73
CA GLU A 40 7.64 8.55 -13.36
C GLU A 40 6.38 8.45 -14.23
N HIS A 41 5.40 9.34 -13.99
CA HIS A 41 4.10 9.40 -14.67
C HIS A 41 2.99 8.40 -14.27
N ILE A 42 3.18 7.53 -13.26
CA ILE A 42 2.09 6.71 -12.70
C ILE A 42 1.79 7.11 -11.26
N GLU A 43 0.76 7.94 -11.07
CA GLU A 43 0.40 8.55 -9.77
C GLU A 43 0.06 7.54 -8.67
N THR A 44 -0.35 6.33 -9.05
CA THR A 44 -0.89 5.31 -8.15
C THR A 44 -0.04 4.07 -8.03
N THR A 45 1.27 4.16 -8.31
CA THR A 45 2.20 3.04 -8.18
C THR A 45 3.36 3.38 -7.25
N LEU A 46 3.58 2.53 -6.25
CA LEU A 46 4.72 2.59 -5.34
C LEU A 46 5.65 1.40 -5.59
N LEU A 47 6.94 1.64 -5.59
CA LEU A 47 8.01 0.65 -5.74
C LEU A 47 8.88 0.62 -4.49
N GLY A 48 9.32 -0.56 -4.10
CA GLY A 48 10.26 -0.69 -3.00
C GLY A 48 10.76 -2.10 -2.81
N THR A 49 11.44 -2.32 -1.70
CA THR A 49 11.92 -3.63 -1.26
C THR A 49 11.26 -4.01 0.04
N VAL A 50 10.87 -5.27 0.18
CA VAL A 50 10.37 -5.85 1.42
C VAL A 50 11.24 -7.03 1.84
N GLU A 51 11.64 -7.05 3.11
CA GLU A 51 12.40 -8.15 3.68
C GLU A 51 11.45 -9.20 4.26
N LEU A 52 11.55 -10.45 3.79
CA LEU A 52 10.68 -11.55 4.20
C LEU A 52 11.48 -12.66 4.89
N LYS A 53 10.84 -13.29 5.89
CA LYS A 53 11.38 -14.36 6.73
C LYS A 53 10.75 -15.72 6.44
N GLY A 54 9.59 -15.75 5.81
CA GLY A 54 8.84 -16.98 5.51
C GLY A 54 9.68 -18.05 4.81
N SER A 55 9.52 -19.30 5.24
CA SER A 55 10.22 -20.46 4.68
C SER A 55 9.50 -21.02 3.46
N THR A 56 8.18 -20.83 3.37
CA THR A 56 7.36 -21.24 2.22
C THR A 56 6.85 -20.03 1.42
N LEU A 57 6.44 -20.27 0.16
CA LEU A 57 5.81 -19.24 -0.69
C LEU A 57 4.57 -18.64 -0.02
N ALA A 58 3.74 -19.48 0.61
CA ALA A 58 2.51 -19.05 1.28
C ALA A 58 2.78 -18.18 2.51
N GLU A 59 3.82 -18.51 3.29
CA GLU A 59 4.27 -17.68 4.41
C GLU A 59 4.77 -16.33 3.93
N ARG A 60 5.64 -16.30 2.90
CA ARG A 60 6.18 -15.05 2.33
C ARG A 60 5.07 -14.14 1.79
N LYS A 61 4.05 -14.70 1.14
CA LYS A 61 2.88 -13.93 0.67
C LYS A 61 2.14 -13.25 1.82
N ARG A 62 1.78 -14.01 2.87
CA ARG A 62 1.07 -13.46 4.04
C ARG A 62 1.91 -12.42 4.78
N GLU A 63 3.21 -12.66 4.87
CA GLU A 63 4.15 -11.71 5.49
C GLU A 63 4.27 -10.41 4.68
N ALA A 64 4.41 -10.51 3.35
CA ALA A 64 4.45 -9.33 2.48
C ALA A 64 3.14 -8.52 2.55
N GLU A 65 1.99 -9.20 2.50
CA GLU A 65 0.68 -8.56 2.66
C GLU A 65 0.61 -7.81 3.99
N LYS A 66 0.94 -8.47 5.10
CA LYS A 66 0.89 -7.88 6.44
C LYS A 66 1.79 -6.66 6.56
N LEU A 67 3.05 -6.76 6.14
CA LEU A 67 4.03 -5.67 6.29
C LEU A 67 3.62 -4.45 5.48
N ILE A 68 3.21 -4.64 4.22
CA ILE A 68 2.79 -3.53 3.36
C ILE A 68 1.45 -2.96 3.83
N HIS A 69 0.51 -3.80 4.26
CA HIS A 69 -0.77 -3.35 4.83
C HIS A 69 -0.54 -2.46 6.06
N GLU A 70 0.26 -2.92 7.03
CA GLU A 70 0.59 -2.17 8.24
C GLU A 70 1.29 -0.85 7.91
N TYR A 71 2.20 -0.86 6.92
CA TYR A 71 2.91 0.34 6.47
C TYR A 71 1.97 1.41 5.92
N ILE A 72 1.09 1.03 4.98
CA ILE A 72 0.08 1.95 4.41
C ILE A 72 -0.93 2.39 5.47
N HIS A 73 -1.40 1.47 6.31
CA HIS A 73 -2.34 1.77 7.38
C HIS A 73 -1.76 2.81 8.34
N ASN A 74 -0.49 2.69 8.73
CA ASN A 74 0.17 3.65 9.61
C ASN A 74 0.34 5.02 8.94
N ALA A 75 0.65 5.08 7.65
CA ALA A 75 0.70 6.34 6.91
C ALA A 75 -0.66 7.05 6.89
N LEU A 76 -1.74 6.32 6.56
CA LEU A 76 -3.11 6.87 6.59
C LEU A 76 -3.54 7.28 8.01
N LYS A 77 -3.09 6.54 9.03
CA LYS A 77 -3.32 6.89 10.44
C LYS A 77 -2.64 8.20 10.84
N GLN A 78 -1.40 8.41 10.43
CA GLN A 78 -0.65 9.64 10.71
C GLN A 78 -1.33 10.87 10.10
N LEU A 79 -1.94 10.71 8.93
CA LEU A 79 -2.77 11.73 8.27
C LEU A 79 -4.16 11.91 8.90
N ARG A 80 -4.56 11.03 9.83
CA ARG A 80 -5.88 11.02 10.48
C ARG A 80 -7.07 10.80 9.52
N VAL A 81 -6.84 10.10 8.40
CA VAL A 81 -7.86 9.88 7.36
C VAL A 81 -8.48 8.47 7.36
N LEU A 82 -8.12 7.61 8.32
CA LEU A 82 -8.59 6.21 8.34
C LEU A 82 -10.12 6.04 8.37
N SER A 83 -10.85 7.01 8.92
CA SER A 83 -12.32 7.01 8.94
C SER A 83 -12.96 7.67 7.72
N THR A 84 -12.18 8.37 6.90
CA THR A 84 -12.68 9.23 5.82
C THR A 84 -12.29 8.73 4.43
N VAL A 85 -11.36 7.76 4.33
CA VAL A 85 -10.92 7.22 3.02
C VAL A 85 -10.98 5.70 2.96
N LYS A 86 -11.18 5.18 1.75
CA LYS A 86 -11.07 3.77 1.37
C LYS A 86 -9.79 3.60 0.54
N PHE A 87 -8.91 2.72 0.96
CA PHE A 87 -7.72 2.33 0.22
C PHE A 87 -7.91 0.94 -0.41
N TYR A 88 -7.54 0.81 -1.68
CA TYR A 88 -7.50 -0.46 -2.40
C TYR A 88 -6.11 -0.66 -2.97
N GLY A 89 -5.47 -1.79 -2.66
CA GLY A 89 -4.11 -2.12 -3.09
C GLY A 89 -4.04 -3.44 -3.87
N CYS A 90 -3.16 -3.45 -4.86
CA CYS A 90 -2.75 -4.62 -5.62
C CYS A 90 -1.22 -4.71 -5.58
N LEU A 91 -0.70 -5.61 -4.74
CA LEU A 91 0.71 -5.80 -4.48
C LEU A 91 1.27 -6.95 -5.33
N MET A 92 2.27 -6.64 -6.13
CA MET A 92 3.10 -7.61 -6.83
C MET A 92 4.46 -7.68 -6.14
N VAL A 93 4.90 -8.88 -5.78
CA VAL A 93 6.23 -9.09 -5.18
C VAL A 93 6.99 -10.06 -6.08
N ASN A 94 8.22 -9.69 -6.45
CA ASN A 94 9.05 -10.48 -7.33
C ASN A 94 9.23 -11.90 -6.77
N GLY A 95 9.04 -12.92 -7.63
CA GLY A 95 9.18 -14.33 -7.23
C GLY A 95 8.06 -14.89 -6.33
N LEU A 96 7.06 -14.10 -5.93
CA LEU A 96 5.93 -14.61 -5.14
C LEU A 96 4.71 -15.04 -5.99
N GLY A 97 4.72 -14.79 -7.30
CA GLY A 97 3.66 -15.23 -8.21
C GLY A 97 2.50 -14.23 -8.30
N PRO A 98 1.22 -14.66 -8.25
CA PRO A 98 0.07 -13.77 -8.45
C PRO A 98 0.03 -12.58 -7.50
N ALA A 99 -0.59 -11.49 -7.97
CA ALA A 99 -0.79 -10.28 -7.18
C ALA A 99 -1.65 -10.55 -5.92
N ILE A 100 -1.27 -9.90 -4.83
CA ILE A 100 -1.93 -9.91 -3.53
C ILE A 100 -2.83 -8.68 -3.46
N ARG A 101 -4.13 -8.87 -3.21
CA ARG A 101 -5.09 -7.77 -3.08
C ARG A 101 -5.44 -7.55 -1.63
N PHE A 102 -5.45 -6.29 -1.20
CA PHE A 102 -5.86 -5.91 0.15
C PHE A 102 -6.53 -4.54 0.15
N ASP A 103 -7.27 -4.25 1.22
CA ASP A 103 -7.94 -2.98 1.42
C ASP A 103 -7.78 -2.47 2.86
N ILE A 104 -7.95 -1.16 3.01
CA ILE A 104 -8.10 -0.49 4.31
C ILE A 104 -9.38 0.34 4.19
N LEU A 105 -10.42 -0.11 4.89
CA LEU A 105 -11.74 0.51 4.89
C LEU A 105 -12.00 1.24 6.21
N PRO A 106 -12.79 2.33 6.18
CA PRO A 106 -13.28 2.98 7.38
C PRO A 106 -14.03 2.00 8.28
N LYS A 107 -13.77 2.09 9.59
CA LYS A 107 -14.49 1.36 10.63
C LYS A 107 -15.56 2.23 11.27
#